data_AF-A0A8T4NF26-F1
#
_entry.id   AF-A0A8T4NF26-F1
#
_cell.length_a   1.000
_cell.length_b   1.000
_cell.length_c   1.000
_cell.angle_alpha   90.00
_cell.angle_beta   90.00
_cell.angle_gamma   90.00
#
_symmetry.space_group_name_H-M   'P 1'
#
loop_
_entity.id
_entity.type
_entity.pdbx_description
1 polymer ?
#
loop_
_entity_poly.entity_id
_entity_poly.type
_entity_poly.pdbx_seq_one_letter_code
_entity_poly.pdbx_strand_id
1 'polypeptide(L)'
;MNEGVLSNKPNFQTDVRNISQNSGDNTHGVQSAARAIVDVASSLPPREKNPPKIFSCLLEHITETTGAVSVATPLIALTDIGSTYLWQFAEAGRPIYASESMDNRGLVAAASFIGLNKLYTLFRSYSNEKIGITDNTRERYKIIHDAMITAAFSGIVSGIFYSFTGHHLDKILTGGSNAFLIGFVTGPFMGLAVDSYKRLFGIPSLTRRRIFYNEINAISPIKRKTLGALITGTSIYATSCIYSYLPYEFHHDTPLRKEPIKSESFSLESKVNSPIGFFYNGNFQDIDNCIVYSLRSGSSL
;
A
#
# COMPACT_ATOMS: atom_id res chain seq x y z
N MET A 1 47.83 34.37 30.41
CA MET A 1 46.66 33.75 31.07
C MET A 1 46.02 32.84 30.06
N ASN A 2 46.26 31.54 30.23
CA ASN A 2 45.75 30.44 29.43
C ASN A 2 44.42 29.94 30.02
N GLU A 3 43.75 29.09 29.23
CA GLU A 3 42.67 28.14 29.58
C GLU A 3 41.25 28.74 29.61
N GLY A 4 40.22 28.16 28.98
CA GLY A 4 40.13 26.95 28.18
C GLY A 4 38.73 26.87 27.56
N VAL A 5 38.67 26.64 26.24
CA VAL A 5 37.42 26.38 25.52
C VAL A 5 37.36 24.88 25.27
N LEU A 6 36.60 24.17 26.11
CA LEU A 6 36.35 22.74 25.95
C LEU A 6 35.41 22.51 24.76
N SER A 7 36.01 22.06 23.66
CA SER A 7 35.35 21.48 22.49
C SER A 7 34.74 20.13 22.86
N ASN A 8 33.46 20.11 23.23
CA ASN A 8 32.68 18.87 23.30
C ASN A 8 32.29 18.44 21.87
N LYS A 9 33.09 17.55 21.28
CA LYS A 9 32.65 16.79 20.11
C LYS A 9 31.82 15.59 20.59
N PRO A 10 30.60 15.37 20.06
CA PRO A 10 29.82 14.20 20.41
C PRO A 10 30.54 12.93 19.94
N ASN A 11 30.70 11.98 20.86
CA ASN A 11 31.47 10.77 20.68
C ASN A 11 30.62 9.69 19.97
N PHE A 12 30.52 9.81 18.64
CA PHE A 12 29.68 9.00 17.73
C PHE A 12 29.92 7.48 17.80
N GLN A 13 31.03 7.03 18.40
CA GLN A 13 31.37 5.59 18.49
C GLN A 13 30.62 4.84 19.60
N THR A 14 30.08 5.55 20.60
CA THR A 14 29.43 4.90 21.75
C THR A 14 28.00 4.46 21.44
N ASP A 15 27.30 5.17 20.54
CA ASP A 15 25.90 4.88 20.20
C ASP A 15 25.72 3.70 19.25
N VAL A 16 26.71 3.40 18.40
CA VAL A 16 26.63 2.26 17.47
C VAL A 16 26.63 0.91 18.20
N ARG A 17 27.27 0.82 19.39
CA ARG A 17 27.29 -0.42 20.18
C ARG A 17 25.99 -0.69 20.92
N ASN A 18 25.25 0.35 21.31
CA ASN A 18 23.95 0.19 21.99
C ASN A 18 22.82 -0.17 21.01
N ILE A 19 22.91 0.26 19.74
CA ILE A 19 21.96 -0.15 18.70
C ILE A 19 22.09 -1.66 18.37
N SER A 20 23.33 -2.20 18.45
CA SER A 20 23.59 -3.61 18.15
C SER A 20 23.11 -4.60 19.23
N GLN A 21 22.86 -4.15 20.47
CA GLN A 21 22.41 -5.05 21.55
C GLN A 21 20.88 -5.11 21.72
N ASN A 22 20.14 -4.12 21.19
CA ASN A 22 18.67 -4.10 21.20
C ASN A 22 18.03 -4.68 19.94
N SER A 23 18.80 -5.06 18.92
CA SER A 23 18.32 -5.90 17.83
C SER A 23 18.22 -7.36 18.28
N GLY A 24 17.33 -7.60 19.25
CA GLY A 24 16.90 -8.95 19.62
C GLY A 24 16.51 -9.75 18.38
N ASP A 25 16.74 -11.05 18.43
CA ASP A 25 16.73 -12.00 17.32
C ASP A 25 15.44 -11.98 16.47
N ASN A 26 15.36 -11.01 15.55
CA ASN A 26 14.22 -10.82 14.64
C ASN A 26 14.05 -12.00 13.67
N THR A 27 15.01 -12.93 13.62
CA THR A 27 14.93 -14.12 12.77
C THR A 27 13.83 -15.08 13.23
N HIS A 28 13.56 -15.14 14.55
CA HIS A 28 12.50 -15.98 15.11
C HIS A 28 11.10 -15.54 14.66
N GLY A 29 10.87 -14.23 14.56
CA GLY A 29 9.59 -13.68 14.08
C GLY A 29 9.32 -14.02 12.61
N VAL A 30 10.35 -13.90 11.76
CA VAL A 30 10.25 -14.21 10.32
C VAL A 30 10.00 -15.69 10.09
N GLN A 31 10.72 -16.57 10.81
CA GLN A 31 10.51 -18.02 10.69
C GLN A 31 9.11 -18.44 11.18
N SER A 32 8.61 -17.80 12.25
CA SER A 32 7.28 -18.08 12.78
C SER A 32 6.18 -17.61 11.82
N ALA A 33 6.33 -16.41 11.24
CA ALA A 33 5.42 -15.91 10.21
C ALA A 33 5.43 -16.78 8.95
N ALA A 34 6.61 -17.19 8.47
CA ALA A 34 6.73 -18.07 7.31
C ALA A 34 6.05 -19.42 7.56
N ARG A 35 6.23 -20.03 8.74
CA ARG A 35 5.53 -21.27 9.12
C ARG A 35 4.03 -21.08 9.18
N ALA A 36 3.54 -20.03 9.84
CA ALA A 36 2.11 -19.74 9.92
C ALA A 36 1.48 -19.59 8.52
N ILE A 37 2.18 -18.94 7.58
CA ILE A 37 1.67 -18.80 6.22
C ILE A 37 1.70 -20.14 5.47
N VAL A 38 2.74 -20.97 5.64
CA VAL A 38 2.78 -22.32 5.04
C VAL A 38 1.65 -23.19 5.60
N ASP A 39 1.40 -23.13 6.91
CA ASP A 39 0.35 -23.88 7.58
C ASP A 39 -1.03 -23.45 7.06
N VAL A 40 -1.28 -22.14 6.95
CA VAL A 40 -2.51 -21.58 6.34
C VAL A 40 -2.63 -21.99 4.87
N ALA A 41 -1.55 -21.92 4.08
CA ALA A 41 -1.58 -22.29 2.67
C ALA A 41 -1.86 -23.78 2.46
N SER A 42 -1.38 -24.62 3.36
CA SER A 42 -1.56 -26.09 3.34
C SER A 42 -2.94 -26.53 3.83
N SER A 43 -3.59 -25.74 4.69
CA SER A 43 -4.93 -26.02 5.20
C SER A 43 -6.06 -25.58 4.25
N LEU A 44 -5.74 -24.79 3.21
CA LEU A 44 -6.73 -24.40 2.21
C LEU A 44 -7.20 -25.62 1.41
N PRO A 45 -8.52 -25.89 1.34
CA PRO A 45 -9.04 -27.05 0.63
C PRO A 45 -8.64 -27.02 -0.85
N PRO A 46 -8.51 -28.19 -1.50
CA PRO A 46 -8.26 -28.26 -2.93
C PRO A 46 -9.33 -27.46 -3.67
N ARG A 47 -8.89 -26.67 -4.65
CA ARG A 47 -9.77 -25.76 -5.40
C ARG A 47 -10.91 -26.56 -6.02
N GLU A 48 -12.13 -26.31 -5.56
CA GLU A 48 -13.34 -26.84 -6.17
C GLU A 48 -13.36 -26.40 -7.65
N LYS A 49 -13.80 -27.29 -8.55
CA LYS A 49 -13.75 -26.99 -9.99
C LYS A 49 -14.63 -25.79 -10.36
N ASN A 50 -15.66 -25.48 -9.57
CA ASN A 50 -16.61 -24.40 -9.79
C ASN A 50 -17.00 -23.72 -8.46
N PRO A 51 -16.14 -22.91 -7.85
CA PRO A 51 -16.52 -22.22 -6.62
C PRO A 51 -17.67 -21.23 -6.89
N PRO A 52 -18.49 -20.90 -5.89
CA PRO A 52 -19.49 -19.84 -5.99
C PRO A 52 -18.86 -18.54 -6.51
N LYS A 53 -19.59 -17.80 -7.35
CA LYS A 53 -19.11 -16.56 -7.97
C LYS A 53 -18.61 -15.53 -6.95
N ILE A 54 -19.25 -15.43 -5.78
CA ILE A 54 -18.83 -14.53 -4.72
C ILE A 54 -17.45 -14.87 -4.16
N PHE A 55 -17.12 -16.16 -4.06
CA PHE A 55 -15.83 -16.63 -3.58
C PHE A 55 -14.71 -16.35 -4.59
N SER A 56 -14.97 -16.53 -5.88
CA SER A 56 -13.98 -16.21 -6.91
C SER A 56 -13.70 -14.71 -7.00
N CYS A 57 -14.72 -13.86 -6.87
CA CYS A 57 -14.55 -12.40 -6.79
C CYS A 57 -13.74 -11.98 -5.55
N LEU A 58 -14.07 -12.53 -4.38
CA LEU A 58 -13.35 -12.25 -3.14
C LEU A 58 -11.87 -12.67 -3.23
N LEU A 59 -11.61 -13.87 -3.75
CA LEU A 59 -10.25 -14.38 -3.92
C LEU A 59 -9.44 -13.50 -4.89
N GLU A 60 -10.06 -13.06 -5.99
CA GLU A 60 -9.41 -12.11 -6.91
C GLU A 60 -9.08 -10.80 -6.21
N HIS A 61 -10.03 -10.22 -5.49
CA HIS A 61 -9.82 -8.96 -4.75
C HIS A 61 -8.69 -9.06 -3.73
N ILE A 62 -8.67 -10.13 -2.91
CA ILE A 62 -7.59 -10.37 -1.95
C ILE A 62 -6.26 -10.51 -2.67
N THR A 63 -6.21 -11.30 -3.75
CA THR A 63 -4.98 -11.54 -4.51
C THR A 63 -4.43 -10.25 -5.13
N GLU A 64 -5.29 -9.46 -5.76
CA GLU A 64 -4.94 -8.16 -6.34
C GLU A 64 -4.44 -7.20 -5.27
N THR A 65 -5.16 -7.11 -4.15
CA THR A 65 -4.82 -6.23 -3.03
C THR A 65 -3.49 -6.62 -2.39
N THR A 66 -3.27 -7.92 -2.12
CA THR A 66 -2.00 -8.40 -1.55
C THR A 66 -0.85 -8.15 -2.50
N GLY A 67 -1.03 -8.38 -3.80
CA GLY A 67 0.01 -8.13 -4.80
C GLY A 67 0.36 -6.64 -4.93
N ALA A 68 -0.63 -5.76 -4.82
CA ALA A 68 -0.38 -4.32 -4.82
C ALA A 68 0.31 -3.85 -3.53
N VAL A 69 -0.21 -4.27 -2.37
CA VAL A 69 0.31 -3.89 -1.05
C VAL A 69 1.73 -4.40 -0.83
N SER A 70 2.08 -5.60 -1.34
CA SER A 70 3.42 -6.16 -1.18
C SER A 70 4.53 -5.37 -1.89
N VAL A 71 4.15 -4.51 -2.84
CA VAL A 71 5.08 -3.57 -3.50
C VAL A 71 4.92 -2.17 -2.93
N ALA A 72 3.67 -1.71 -2.75
CA ALA A 72 3.37 -0.38 -2.27
C ALA A 72 4.01 -0.11 -0.90
N THR A 73 3.84 -1.02 0.05
CA THR A 73 4.23 -0.78 1.46
C THR A 73 5.72 -0.52 1.65
N PRO A 74 6.65 -1.37 1.15
CA PRO A 74 8.07 -1.11 1.30
C PRO A 74 8.53 0.13 0.51
N LEU A 75 7.93 0.41 -0.65
CA LEU A 75 8.28 1.60 -1.43
C LEU A 75 7.80 2.88 -0.74
N ILE A 76 6.60 2.88 -0.17
CA ILE A 76 6.09 4.00 0.65
C ILE A 76 6.99 4.21 1.87
N ALA A 77 7.39 3.12 2.54
CA ALA A 77 8.31 3.21 3.67
C ALA A 77 9.64 3.86 3.28
N LEU A 78 10.20 3.51 2.11
CA LEU A 78 11.41 4.16 1.59
C LEU A 78 11.18 5.64 1.25
N THR A 79 10.03 6.00 0.66
CA THR A 79 9.72 7.41 0.36
C THR A 79 9.52 8.23 1.63
N ASP A 80 9.00 7.63 2.71
CA ASP A 80 8.86 8.30 4.00
C ASP A 80 10.22 8.57 4.65
N ILE A 81 11.16 7.63 4.53
CA ILE A 81 12.55 7.87 4.92
C ILE A 81 13.16 9.01 4.10
N GLY A 82 13.04 8.93 2.78
CA GLY A 82 13.60 9.93 1.88
C GLY A 82 13.03 11.32 2.14
N SER A 83 11.71 11.43 2.31
CA SER A 83 11.06 12.70 2.63
C SER A 83 11.49 13.21 4.00
N THR A 84 11.58 12.35 5.02
CA THR A 84 12.07 12.75 6.36
C THR A 84 13.47 13.35 6.28
N TYR A 85 14.40 12.71 5.57
CA TYR A 85 15.75 13.26 5.40
C TYR A 85 15.73 14.56 4.59
N LEU A 86 15.01 14.61 3.47
CA LEU A 86 14.93 15.82 2.64
C LEU A 86 14.34 17.01 3.42
N TRP A 87 13.31 16.80 4.23
CA TRP A 87 12.71 17.83 5.08
C TRP A 87 13.64 18.28 6.21
N GLN A 88 14.38 17.37 6.83
CA GLN A 88 15.41 17.72 7.83
C GLN A 88 16.48 18.67 7.26
N PHE A 89 16.80 18.55 5.97
CA PHE A 89 17.73 19.47 5.30
C PHE A 89 17.08 20.78 4.83
N ALA A 90 15.78 20.77 4.55
CA ALA A 90 15.08 21.91 3.96
C ALA A 90 14.52 22.91 4.99
N GLU A 91 14.06 22.45 6.15
CA GLU A 91 13.48 23.31 7.19
C GLU A 91 14.13 23.06 8.55
N ALA A 92 14.49 24.14 9.23
CA ALA A 92 15.20 24.14 10.51
C ALA A 92 14.41 23.45 11.65
N GLY A 93 14.48 22.11 11.71
CA GLY A 93 14.26 21.33 12.92
C GLY A 93 12.81 21.09 13.33
N ARG A 94 11.84 21.05 12.39
CA ARG A 94 10.51 20.50 12.73
C ARG A 94 10.52 18.97 12.56
N PRO A 95 10.43 18.19 13.67
CA PRO A 95 10.31 16.75 13.55
C PRO A 95 8.99 16.41 12.86
N ILE A 96 9.03 15.47 11.90
CA ILE A 96 7.82 14.88 11.34
C ILE A 96 7.18 14.03 12.43
N TYR A 97 5.92 14.32 12.79
CA TYR A 97 5.22 13.56 13.80
C TYR A 97 4.91 12.15 13.31
N ALA A 98 5.60 11.18 13.90
CA ALA A 98 5.42 9.74 13.76
C ALA A 98 3.95 9.28 13.73
N SER A 99 3.09 9.91 14.53
CA SER A 99 1.67 9.57 14.69
C SER A 99 0.84 9.84 13.44
N GLU A 100 1.02 10.99 12.80
CA GLU A 100 0.26 11.36 11.59
C GLU A 100 0.56 10.40 10.42
N SER A 101 1.78 9.87 10.38
CA SER A 101 2.20 8.91 9.38
C SER A 101 1.55 7.53 9.58
N MET A 102 1.46 7.04 10.82
CA MET A 102 0.86 5.72 11.09
C MET A 102 -0.65 5.70 10.85
N ASP A 103 -1.36 6.75 11.24
CA ASP A 103 -2.82 6.83 11.04
C ASP A 103 -3.18 6.86 9.56
N ASN A 104 -2.47 7.68 8.77
CA ASN A 104 -2.67 7.72 7.31
C ASN A 104 -2.37 6.37 6.65
N ARG A 105 -1.34 5.65 7.10
CA ARG A 105 -1.03 4.31 6.58
C ARG A 105 -2.11 3.29 6.92
N GLY A 106 -2.63 3.32 8.15
CA GLY A 106 -3.76 2.48 8.56
C GLY A 106 -4.98 2.73 7.70
N LEU A 107 -5.27 4.00 7.41
CA LEU A 107 -6.40 4.40 6.56
C LEU A 107 -6.18 4.01 5.09
N VAL A 108 -5.00 4.21 4.53
CA VAL A 108 -4.67 3.78 3.16
C VAL A 108 -4.71 2.26 3.02
N ALA A 109 -4.21 1.52 4.01
CA ALA A 109 -4.29 0.07 4.05
C ALA A 109 -5.77 -0.38 4.12
N ALA A 110 -6.56 0.20 5.02
CA ALA A 110 -7.99 -0.08 5.12
C ALA A 110 -8.72 0.22 3.80
N ALA A 111 -8.50 1.39 3.20
CA ALA A 111 -9.06 1.76 1.91
C ALA A 111 -8.68 0.79 0.78
N SER A 112 -7.42 0.33 0.79
CA SER A 112 -6.91 -0.69 -0.13
C SER A 112 -7.69 -1.99 -0.02
N PHE A 113 -7.92 -2.49 1.20
CA PHE A 113 -8.70 -3.70 1.45
C PHE A 113 -10.20 -3.53 1.22
N ILE A 114 -10.76 -2.33 1.40
CA ILE A 114 -12.18 -2.05 1.13
C ILE A 114 -12.48 -2.00 -0.38
N GLY A 115 -11.51 -1.63 -1.22
CA GLY A 115 -11.74 -1.64 -2.67
C GLY A 115 -10.88 -0.70 -3.51
N LEU A 116 -10.03 0.12 -2.90
CA LEU A 116 -9.20 1.07 -3.67
C LEU A 116 -8.28 0.35 -4.67
N ASN A 117 -7.72 -0.80 -4.28
CA ASN A 117 -6.91 -1.61 -5.19
C ASN A 117 -7.75 -2.26 -6.31
N LYS A 118 -9.01 -2.62 -6.03
CA LYS A 118 -9.92 -3.09 -7.08
C LYS A 118 -10.23 -2.00 -8.09
N LEU A 119 -10.42 -0.76 -7.62
CA LEU A 119 -10.60 0.39 -8.51
C LEU A 119 -9.37 0.61 -9.39
N TYR A 120 -8.16 0.51 -8.81
CA TYR A 120 -6.91 0.56 -9.57
C TYR A 120 -6.83 -0.53 -10.65
N THR A 121 -7.11 -1.80 -10.31
CA THR A 121 -7.04 -2.89 -11.28
C THR A 121 -8.10 -2.79 -12.37
N LEU A 122 -9.30 -2.30 -12.05
CA LEU A 122 -10.34 -1.99 -13.02
C LEU A 122 -9.91 -0.86 -13.96
N PHE A 123 -9.37 0.24 -13.41
CA PHE A 123 -8.88 1.37 -14.20
C PHE A 123 -7.76 0.94 -15.16
N ARG A 124 -6.80 0.15 -14.66
CA ARG A 124 -5.72 -0.43 -15.47
C ARG A 124 -6.25 -1.36 -16.55
N SER A 125 -7.20 -2.25 -16.23
CA SER A 125 -7.78 -3.20 -17.18
C SER A 125 -8.55 -2.49 -18.30
N TYR A 126 -9.36 -1.49 -17.94
CA TYR A 126 -10.06 -0.64 -18.90
C TYR A 126 -9.09 0.09 -19.83
N SER A 127 -8.01 0.66 -19.27
CA SER A 127 -6.99 1.34 -20.06
C SER A 127 -6.25 0.38 -21.00
N ASN A 128 -5.93 -0.85 -20.55
CA ASN A 128 -5.34 -1.88 -21.39
C ASN A 128 -6.22 -2.20 -22.60
N GLU A 129 -7.53 -2.35 -22.39
CA GLU A 129 -8.49 -2.61 -23.45
C GLU A 129 -8.57 -1.43 -24.44
N LYS A 130 -8.69 -0.20 -23.93
CA LYS A 130 -8.82 1.00 -24.77
C LYS A 130 -7.57 1.33 -25.59
N ILE A 131 -6.38 1.10 -25.05
CA ILE A 131 -5.10 1.40 -25.71
C ILE A 131 -4.59 0.20 -26.52
N GLY A 132 -5.22 -0.97 -26.38
CA GLY A 132 -4.80 -2.19 -27.09
C GLY A 132 -3.52 -2.80 -26.50
N ILE A 133 -3.33 -2.71 -25.18
CA ILE A 133 -2.25 -3.40 -24.49
C ILE A 133 -2.64 -4.89 -24.35
N THR A 134 -2.00 -5.74 -25.15
CA THR A 134 -2.28 -7.18 -25.23
C THR A 134 -1.08 -8.02 -24.79
N ASP A 135 -1.26 -9.34 -24.74
CA ASP A 135 -0.18 -10.31 -24.52
C ASP A 135 0.99 -10.16 -25.51
N ASN A 136 0.71 -9.71 -26.73
CA ASN A 136 1.70 -9.53 -27.79
C ASN A 136 2.40 -8.17 -27.76
N THR A 137 1.88 -7.20 -26.99
CA THR A 137 2.50 -5.89 -26.83
C THR A 137 3.91 -6.03 -26.23
N ARG A 138 4.88 -5.28 -26.77
CA ARG A 138 6.26 -5.31 -26.26
C ARG A 138 6.30 -4.91 -24.79
N GLU A 139 7.13 -5.61 -24.02
CA GLU A 139 7.22 -5.46 -22.56
C GLU A 139 7.49 -4.02 -22.11
N ARG A 140 8.35 -3.28 -22.84
CA ARG A 140 8.63 -1.86 -22.56
C ARG A 140 7.38 -0.97 -22.59
N TYR A 141 6.42 -1.25 -23.48
CA TYR A 141 5.19 -0.45 -23.56
C TYR A 141 4.25 -0.80 -22.41
N LYS A 142 4.20 -2.06 -21.98
CA LYS A 142 3.48 -2.47 -20.77
C LYS A 142 4.05 -1.80 -19.52
N ILE A 143 5.38 -1.72 -19.42
CA ILE A 143 6.09 -1.03 -18.33
C ILE A 143 5.72 0.46 -18.29
N ILE A 144 5.84 1.16 -19.42
CA ILE A 144 5.53 2.60 -19.48
C ILE A 144 4.04 2.85 -19.22
N HIS A 145 3.16 2.02 -19.76
CA HIS A 145 1.73 2.12 -19.51
C HIS A 145 1.41 1.93 -18.02
N ASP A 146 1.95 0.89 -17.39
CA ASP A 146 1.76 0.66 -15.95
C ASP A 146 2.32 1.83 -15.14
N ALA A 147 3.49 2.37 -15.48
CA ALA A 147 4.03 3.59 -14.86
C ALA A 147 3.05 4.78 -14.95
N MET A 148 2.53 5.07 -16.15
CA MET A 148 1.63 6.20 -16.35
C MET A 148 0.27 6.01 -15.67
N ILE A 149 -0.26 4.79 -15.68
CA ILE A 149 -1.55 4.49 -15.03
C ILE A 149 -1.43 4.56 -13.52
N THR A 150 -0.37 3.99 -12.93
CA THR A 150 -0.12 4.12 -11.50
C THR A 150 0.13 5.58 -11.13
N ALA A 151 0.92 6.34 -11.90
CA ALA A 151 1.15 7.77 -11.67
C ALA A 151 -0.16 8.57 -11.63
N ALA A 152 -1.00 8.42 -12.66
CA ALA A 152 -2.28 9.12 -12.75
C ALA A 152 -3.21 8.71 -11.59
N PHE A 153 -3.31 7.42 -11.30
CA PHE A 153 -4.14 6.92 -10.20
C PHE A 153 -3.68 7.46 -8.85
N SER A 154 -2.38 7.37 -8.55
CA SER A 154 -1.78 7.89 -7.32
C SER A 154 -1.98 9.39 -7.17
N GLY A 155 -1.79 10.17 -8.24
CA GLY A 155 -2.02 11.62 -8.23
C GLY A 155 -3.48 11.98 -7.93
N ILE A 156 -4.44 11.32 -8.57
CA ILE A 156 -5.88 11.54 -8.34
C ILE A 156 -6.27 11.16 -6.91
N VAL A 157 -5.90 9.96 -6.47
CA VAL A 157 -6.23 9.45 -5.14
C VAL A 157 -5.62 10.34 -4.05
N SER A 158 -4.35 10.72 -4.21
CA SER A 158 -3.68 11.64 -3.30
C SER A 158 -4.40 12.99 -3.25
N GLY A 159 -4.72 13.58 -4.40
CA GLY A 159 -5.46 14.86 -4.45
C GLY A 159 -6.81 14.80 -3.75
N ILE A 160 -7.54 13.69 -3.88
CA ILE A 160 -8.80 13.46 -3.17
C ILE A 160 -8.57 13.40 -1.65
N PHE A 161 -7.60 12.61 -1.19
CA PHE A 161 -7.28 12.52 0.25
C PHE A 161 -6.85 13.87 0.83
N TYR A 162 -5.97 14.61 0.15
CA TYR A 162 -5.54 15.95 0.60
C TYR A 162 -6.70 16.98 0.60
N SER A 163 -7.69 16.82 -0.28
CA SER A 163 -8.88 17.68 -0.29
C SER A 163 -9.79 17.41 0.91
N PHE A 164 -9.92 16.15 1.32
CA PHE A 164 -10.73 15.77 2.48
C PHE A 164 -10.11 16.17 3.82
N THR A 165 -8.80 16.35 3.89
CA THR A 165 -8.11 16.82 5.12
C THR A 165 -8.12 18.35 5.27
N GLY A 166 -8.76 19.08 4.35
CA GLY A 166 -8.92 20.54 4.44
C GLY A 166 -7.65 21.34 4.15
N HIS A 167 -6.67 20.74 3.46
CA HIS A 167 -5.45 21.44 3.07
C HIS A 167 -5.72 22.46 1.95
N HIS A 168 -4.87 23.49 1.90
CA HIS A 168 -4.88 24.49 0.83
C HIS A 168 -4.46 23.89 -0.53
N LEU A 169 -4.85 24.57 -1.62
CA LEU A 169 -4.67 24.10 -2.99
C LEU A 169 -3.19 23.85 -3.34
N ASP A 170 -2.28 24.66 -2.83
CA ASP A 170 -0.82 24.52 -3.00
C ASP A 170 -0.30 23.18 -2.44
N LYS A 171 -0.78 22.78 -1.27
CA LYS A 171 -0.43 21.48 -0.65
C LYS A 171 -1.05 20.32 -1.39
N ILE A 172 -2.30 20.47 -1.86
CA ILE A 172 -2.97 19.45 -2.69
C ILE A 172 -2.18 19.23 -3.99
N LEU A 173 -1.76 20.30 -4.67
CA LEU A 173 -0.99 20.23 -5.91
C LEU A 173 0.40 19.62 -5.68
N THR A 174 1.09 20.06 -4.63
CA THR A 174 2.43 19.54 -4.29
C THR A 174 2.35 18.06 -3.92
N GLY A 175 1.42 17.68 -3.04
CA GLY A 175 1.17 16.29 -2.64
C GLY A 175 0.78 15.41 -3.83
N GLY A 176 -0.13 15.87 -4.67
CA GLY A 176 -0.56 15.16 -5.89
C GLY A 176 0.59 14.98 -6.90
N SER A 177 1.43 16.00 -7.10
CA SER A 177 2.59 15.91 -8.00
C SER A 177 3.66 14.93 -7.50
N ASN A 178 3.91 14.91 -6.19
CA ASN A 178 4.81 13.94 -5.56
C ASN A 178 4.24 12.53 -5.67
N ALA A 179 2.94 12.35 -5.39
CA ALA A 179 2.27 11.07 -5.54
C ALA A 179 2.27 10.57 -6.98
N PHE A 180 2.14 11.47 -7.97
CA PHE A 180 2.28 11.13 -9.38
C PHE A 180 3.69 10.61 -9.69
N LEU A 181 4.74 11.32 -9.25
CA LEU A 181 6.13 10.91 -9.48
C LEU A 181 6.44 9.56 -8.83
N ILE A 182 6.00 9.36 -7.59
CA ILE A 182 6.12 8.08 -6.88
C ILE A 182 5.36 6.99 -7.65
N GLY A 183 4.12 7.26 -8.05
CA GLY A 183 3.31 6.33 -8.84
C GLY A 183 3.98 5.95 -10.17
N PHE A 184 4.65 6.89 -10.84
CA PHE A 184 5.39 6.63 -12.07
C PHE A 184 6.57 5.67 -11.85
N VAL A 185 7.36 5.91 -10.81
CA VAL A 185 8.52 5.06 -10.47
C VAL A 185 8.08 3.67 -10.00
N THR A 186 7.01 3.60 -9.22
CA THR A 186 6.53 2.35 -8.61
C THR A 186 5.61 1.53 -9.53
N GLY A 187 4.99 2.16 -10.53
CA GLY A 187 4.00 1.53 -11.40
C GLY A 187 4.46 0.28 -12.15
N PRO A 188 5.68 0.23 -12.73
CA PRO A 188 6.21 -0.99 -13.34
C PRO A 188 6.22 -2.19 -12.38
N PHE A 189 6.63 -1.96 -11.13
CA PHE A 189 6.69 -3.00 -10.10
C PHE A 189 5.29 -3.38 -9.63
N MET A 190 4.40 -2.39 -9.47
CA MET A 190 3.01 -2.60 -9.07
C MET A 190 2.26 -3.47 -10.09
N GLY A 191 2.32 -3.11 -11.37
CA GLY A 191 1.68 -3.86 -12.44
C GLY A 191 2.23 -5.28 -12.57
N LEU A 192 3.55 -5.44 -12.46
CA LEU A 192 4.21 -6.74 -12.45
C LEU A 192 3.76 -7.60 -11.25
N ALA A 193 3.69 -7.03 -10.05
CA ALA A 193 3.32 -7.77 -8.84
C ALA A 193 1.85 -8.20 -8.88
N VAL A 194 0.93 -7.31 -9.24
CA VAL A 194 -0.50 -7.69 -9.40
C VAL A 194 -0.66 -8.83 -10.40
N ASP A 195 0.01 -8.75 -11.56
CA ASP A 195 -0.06 -9.82 -12.58
C ASP A 195 0.58 -11.13 -12.08
N SER A 196 1.69 -11.04 -11.34
CA SER A 196 2.39 -12.20 -10.79
C SER A 196 1.57 -12.87 -9.70
N TYR A 197 0.96 -12.11 -8.80
CA TYR A 197 0.09 -12.63 -7.75
C TYR A 197 -1.13 -13.33 -8.34
N LYS A 198 -1.83 -12.74 -9.32
CA LYS A 198 -2.92 -13.43 -10.03
C LYS A 198 -2.49 -14.80 -10.55
N ARG A 199 -1.29 -14.90 -11.13
CA ARG A 199 -0.74 -16.17 -11.64
C ARG A 199 -0.40 -17.18 -10.55
N LEU A 200 0.18 -16.72 -9.45
CA LEU A 200 0.51 -17.57 -8.30
C LEU A 200 -0.75 -18.22 -7.73
N PHE A 201 -1.88 -17.52 -7.75
CA PHE A 201 -3.18 -18.03 -7.29
C PHE A 201 -4.04 -18.63 -8.42
N GLY A 202 -3.53 -18.71 -9.65
CA GLY A 202 -4.23 -19.31 -10.79
C GLY A 202 -5.48 -18.54 -11.23
N ILE A 203 -5.45 -17.22 -11.07
CA ILE A 203 -6.43 -16.28 -11.60
C ILE A 203 -5.91 -15.78 -12.97
N PRO A 204 -6.74 -15.82 -14.03
CA PRO A 204 -6.37 -15.26 -15.31
C PRO A 204 -6.04 -13.76 -15.20
N SER A 205 -4.94 -13.32 -15.81
CA SER A 205 -4.65 -11.89 -16.02
C SER A 205 -4.83 -11.57 -17.50
N LEU A 206 -5.41 -10.40 -17.78
CA LEU A 206 -5.58 -9.85 -19.14
C LEU A 206 -4.24 -9.55 -19.83
N THR A 207 -3.17 -9.37 -19.05
CA THR A 207 -1.85 -9.02 -19.56
C THR A 207 -0.82 -10.08 -19.18
N ARG A 208 -0.31 -10.81 -20.17
CA ARG A 208 0.83 -11.72 -20.02
C ARG A 208 2.12 -10.91 -20.06
N ARG A 209 2.66 -10.62 -18.88
CA ARG A 209 4.08 -10.29 -18.69
C ARG A 209 4.91 -11.50 -19.14
N ARG A 210 5.71 -11.37 -20.21
CA ARG A 210 6.47 -12.51 -20.75
C ARG A 210 7.56 -13.00 -19.79
N ILE A 211 8.11 -12.09 -18.99
CA ILE A 211 9.31 -12.30 -18.16
C ILE A 211 9.16 -13.48 -17.18
N PHE A 212 7.94 -13.79 -16.73
CA PHE A 212 7.71 -14.85 -15.74
C PHE A 212 6.57 -15.83 -16.10
N TYR A 213 6.05 -15.75 -17.33
CA TYR A 213 4.85 -16.51 -17.69
C TYR A 213 5.11 -18.02 -17.67
N ASN A 214 6.19 -18.47 -18.29
CA ASN A 214 6.46 -19.88 -18.49
C ASN A 214 6.92 -20.53 -17.18
N GLU A 215 7.75 -19.80 -16.44
CA GLU A 215 8.39 -20.22 -15.21
C GLU A 215 7.36 -20.41 -14.10
N ILE A 216 6.46 -19.44 -13.88
CA ILE A 216 5.45 -19.55 -12.83
C ILE A 216 4.46 -20.67 -13.14
N ASN A 217 4.05 -20.82 -14.41
CA ASN A 217 3.07 -21.83 -14.80
C ASN A 217 3.62 -23.26 -14.82
N ALA A 218 4.94 -23.44 -14.98
CA ALA A 218 5.59 -24.75 -14.90
C ALA A 218 5.65 -25.29 -13.46
N ILE A 219 5.46 -24.43 -12.45
CA ILE A 219 5.58 -24.79 -11.04
C ILE A 219 4.25 -25.36 -10.50
N SER A 220 4.36 -26.35 -9.61
CA SER A 220 3.18 -26.96 -8.97
C SER A 220 2.33 -25.93 -8.21
N PRO A 221 0.99 -26.11 -8.13
CA PRO A 221 0.10 -25.15 -7.47
C PRO A 221 0.49 -24.83 -6.02
N ILE A 222 0.98 -25.83 -5.26
CA ILE A 222 1.43 -25.65 -3.87
C ILE A 222 2.63 -24.70 -3.82
N LYS A 223 3.66 -24.97 -4.63
CA LYS A 223 4.86 -24.12 -4.69
C LYS A 223 4.55 -22.69 -5.12
N ARG A 224 3.58 -22.48 -6.01
CA ARG A 224 3.10 -21.13 -6.38
C ARG A 224 2.48 -20.39 -5.19
N LYS A 225 1.58 -21.04 -4.44
CA LYS A 225 1.01 -20.45 -3.22
C LYS A 225 2.09 -20.13 -2.18
N THR A 226 3.03 -21.05 -1.97
CA THR A 226 4.19 -20.84 -1.08
C THR A 226 5.06 -19.67 -1.51
N LEU A 227 5.28 -19.49 -2.82
CA LEU A 227 6.03 -18.36 -3.34
C LEU A 227 5.29 -17.03 -3.11
N GLY A 228 3.97 -16.98 -3.34
CA GLY A 228 3.16 -15.80 -3.05
C GLY A 228 3.17 -15.42 -1.57
N ALA A 229 3.04 -16.43 -0.71
CA ALA A 229 3.23 -16.33 0.73
C ALA A 229 4.59 -15.73 1.13
N LEU A 230 5.67 -16.26 0.56
CA LEU A 230 7.03 -15.82 0.81
C LEU A 230 7.23 -14.37 0.37
N ILE A 231 6.76 -13.98 -0.82
CA ILE A 231 6.87 -12.60 -1.32
C ILE A 231 6.13 -11.64 -0.37
N THR A 232 4.93 -12.00 0.09
CA THR A 232 4.19 -11.19 1.07
C THR A 232 4.95 -11.06 2.38
N GLY A 233 5.49 -12.17 2.91
CA GLY A 233 6.30 -12.16 4.12
C GLY A 233 7.57 -11.30 3.97
N THR A 234 8.27 -11.40 2.84
CA THR A 234 9.43 -10.57 2.52
C THR A 234 9.07 -9.10 2.44
N SER A 235 7.92 -8.74 1.86
CA SER A 235 7.44 -7.35 1.84
C SER A 235 7.22 -6.81 3.25
N ILE A 236 6.55 -7.58 4.11
CA ILE A 236 6.31 -7.18 5.50
C ILE A 236 7.65 -7.01 6.23
N TYR A 237 8.55 -7.97 6.09
CA TYR A 237 9.88 -7.91 6.70
C TYR A 237 10.69 -6.71 6.22
N ALA A 238 10.74 -6.47 4.90
CA ALA A 238 11.44 -5.32 4.33
C ALA A 238 10.86 -4.00 4.85
N THR A 239 9.53 -3.89 4.90
CA THR A 239 8.83 -2.73 5.48
C THR A 239 9.23 -2.52 6.94
N SER A 240 9.23 -3.57 7.76
CA SER A 240 9.63 -3.49 9.16
C SER A 240 11.11 -3.08 9.32
N CYS A 241 12.01 -3.64 8.50
CA CYS A 241 13.42 -3.25 8.51
C CYS A 241 13.59 -1.77 8.17
N ILE A 242 12.92 -1.28 7.12
CA ILE A 242 12.95 0.14 6.73
C ILE A 242 12.53 1.00 7.92
N TYR A 243 11.42 0.69 8.58
CA TYR A 243 10.97 1.45 9.75
C TYR A 243 11.88 1.34 10.98
N SER A 244 12.61 0.24 11.15
CA SER A 244 13.58 0.12 12.25
C SER A 244 14.76 1.09 12.13
N TYR A 245 15.03 1.61 10.93
CA TYR A 245 16.07 2.62 10.69
C TYR A 245 15.57 4.06 10.89
N LEU A 246 14.27 4.28 11.07
CA LEU A 246 13.74 5.61 11.36
C LEU A 246 13.94 5.92 12.85
N PRO A 247 14.59 7.05 13.21
CA PRO A 247 14.66 7.49 14.59
C PRO A 247 13.26 7.92 15.04
N TYR A 248 12.46 6.97 15.51
CA TYR A 248 11.18 7.24 16.14
C TYR A 248 11.45 7.71 17.58
N GLU A 249 11.66 9.02 17.74
CA GLU A 249 11.45 9.63 19.05
C GLU A 249 9.94 9.69 19.29
N PHE A 250 9.42 8.68 20.00
CA PHE A 250 8.11 8.80 20.60
C PHE A 250 8.20 9.89 21.68
N HIS A 251 7.90 11.13 21.31
CA HIS A 251 7.65 12.19 22.29
C HIS A 251 6.35 11.87 23.04
N HIS A 252 6.44 10.95 24.00
CA HIS A 252 5.39 10.67 24.97
C HIS A 252 5.10 11.88 25.89
N ASP A 253 5.91 12.93 25.81
CA ASP A 253 5.87 14.08 26.70
C ASP A 253 5.36 15.37 26.07
N THR A 254 4.70 15.34 24.90
CA THR A 254 3.79 16.45 24.59
C THR A 254 2.59 16.30 25.52
N PRO A 255 2.48 17.06 26.62
CA PRO A 255 1.29 16.98 27.44
C PRO A 255 0.13 17.24 26.49
N LEU A 256 -0.81 16.30 26.40
CA LEU A 256 -2.09 16.50 25.72
C LEU A 256 -2.49 17.92 26.06
N ARG A 257 -2.46 18.81 25.06
CA ARG A 257 -2.73 20.22 25.26
C ARG A 257 -4.15 20.23 25.79
N LYS A 258 -4.28 20.32 27.12
CA LYS A 258 -5.51 20.67 27.82
C LYS A 258 -5.74 22.13 27.49
N GLU A 259 -5.92 22.44 26.20
CA GLU A 259 -6.70 23.62 25.89
C GLU A 259 -8.01 23.34 26.60
N PRO A 260 -8.39 24.18 27.59
CA PRO A 260 -9.70 24.06 28.18
C PRO A 260 -10.65 24.05 27.01
N ILE A 261 -11.39 22.95 26.84
CA ILE A 261 -12.54 22.91 25.95
C ILE A 261 -13.36 24.09 26.46
N LYS A 262 -13.26 25.23 25.78
CA LYS A 262 -14.19 26.33 26.01
C LYS A 262 -15.51 25.69 25.67
N SER A 263 -16.27 25.37 26.70
CA SER A 263 -17.67 25.04 26.59
C SER A 263 -18.36 26.33 26.15
N GLU A 264 -18.11 26.74 24.91
CA GLU A 264 -19.10 27.50 24.18
C GLU A 264 -20.30 26.57 24.13
N SER A 265 -21.27 26.87 24.98
CA SER A 265 -22.62 26.32 24.93
C SER A 265 -23.11 26.51 23.50
N PHE A 266 -22.92 25.48 22.68
CA PHE A 266 -23.40 25.42 21.33
C PHE A 266 -24.92 25.28 21.43
N SER A 267 -25.60 26.42 21.41
CA SER A 267 -27.05 26.50 21.31
C SER A 267 -27.44 25.82 20.01
N LEU A 268 -28.03 24.63 20.12
CA LEU A 268 -28.52 23.82 19.02
C LEU A 268 -29.82 24.44 18.47
N GLU A 269 -29.71 25.61 17.83
CA GLU A 269 -30.75 26.11 16.93
C GLU A 269 -30.41 25.76 15.49
N SER A 270 -31.03 24.67 15.04
CA SER A 270 -31.51 24.42 13.67
C SER A 270 -30.64 24.87 12.48
N LYS A 271 -29.97 23.89 11.85
CA LYS A 271 -30.30 23.42 10.48
C LYS A 271 -29.35 22.28 10.11
N VAL A 272 -29.83 21.06 10.36
CA VAL A 272 -29.28 19.83 9.79
C VAL A 272 -29.54 19.87 8.29
N ASN A 273 -28.47 20.03 7.50
CA ASN A 273 -28.38 19.64 6.10
C ASN A 273 -26.91 19.35 5.78
N SER A 274 -26.38 18.30 6.41
CA SER A 274 -25.16 17.64 5.94
C SER A 274 -25.53 16.19 5.59
N PRO A 275 -25.58 15.81 4.30
CA PRO A 275 -25.65 14.41 3.96
C PRO A 275 -24.27 13.80 4.24
N ILE A 276 -24.23 12.49 4.46
CA ILE A 276 -23.02 11.67 4.70
C ILE A 276 -22.71 11.49 6.19
N GLY A 277 -23.62 10.81 6.88
CA GLY A 277 -23.25 9.86 7.93
C GLY A 277 -23.06 8.50 7.28
N PHE A 278 -21.83 7.95 7.29
CA PHE A 278 -21.61 6.53 6.98
C PHE A 278 -21.99 5.69 8.20
N PHE A 279 -23.29 5.45 8.39
CA PHE A 279 -23.77 4.34 9.19
C PHE A 279 -24.00 3.16 8.24
N TYR A 280 -23.07 2.21 8.24
CA TYR A 280 -23.26 0.92 7.59
C TYR A 280 -24.13 0.06 8.52
N ASN A 281 -25.45 0.14 8.33
CA ASN A 281 -26.41 -0.78 8.94
C ASN A 281 -27.13 -1.50 7.80
N GLY A 282 -26.39 -2.38 7.11
CA GLY A 282 -26.88 -3.15 5.97
C GLY A 282 -26.99 -4.63 6.34
N ASN A 283 -28.21 -5.16 6.32
CA ASN A 283 -28.45 -6.60 6.25
C ASN A 283 -27.72 -7.17 5.03
N PHE A 284 -26.91 -8.21 5.27
CA PHE A 284 -26.00 -8.83 4.30
C PHE A 284 -26.69 -9.68 3.20
N GLN A 285 -27.98 -9.45 2.92
CA GLN A 285 -28.78 -10.29 2.02
C GLN A 285 -28.87 -9.81 0.57
N ASP A 286 -28.38 -8.61 0.23
CA ASP A 286 -28.48 -8.05 -1.14
C ASP A 286 -27.11 -7.77 -1.81
N ILE A 287 -26.13 -8.68 -1.66
CA ILE A 287 -24.86 -8.65 -2.43
C ILE A 287 -24.96 -9.49 -3.72
N ASP A 288 -26.16 -9.66 -4.28
CA ASP A 288 -26.34 -10.34 -5.58
C ASP A 288 -25.95 -9.48 -6.80
N ASN A 289 -25.58 -8.22 -6.58
CA ASN A 289 -25.01 -7.35 -7.61
C ASN A 289 -23.52 -7.11 -7.39
N CYS A 290 -22.72 -8.18 -7.46
CA CYS A 290 -21.34 -8.05 -7.93
C CYS A 290 -21.39 -7.55 -9.37
N ILE A 291 -21.37 -6.21 -9.51
CA ILE A 291 -21.20 -5.38 -10.69
C ILE A 291 -21.28 -6.19 -11.99
N VAL A 292 -22.47 -6.17 -12.57
CA VAL A 292 -22.77 -6.57 -13.94
C VAL A 292 -21.93 -5.71 -14.88
N TYR A 293 -20.72 -6.16 -15.18
CA TYR A 293 -20.07 -6.00 -16.49
C TYR A 293 -19.38 -7.32 -16.82
N SER A 294 -20.20 -8.34 -17.04
CA SER A 294 -19.92 -9.28 -18.12
C SER A 294 -19.97 -8.45 -19.41
N LEU A 295 -18.82 -7.93 -19.86
CA LEU A 295 -18.68 -7.51 -21.25
C LEU A 295 -18.86 -8.78 -22.09
N ARG A 296 -20.08 -8.88 -22.57
CA ARG A 296 -20.61 -9.82 -23.54
C ARG A 296 -19.71 -9.82 -24.79
N SER A 297 -18.64 -10.61 -24.83
CA SER A 297 -17.99 -10.98 -26.09
C SER A 297 -18.68 -12.22 -26.66
N GLY A 298 -19.90 -12.02 -27.12
CA GLY A 298 -20.58 -12.94 -28.03
C GLY A 298 -20.45 -12.41 -29.45
N SER A 299 -19.81 -13.22 -30.30
CA SER A 299 -19.96 -13.30 -31.77
C SER A 299 -19.62 -12.10 -32.67
N SER A 300 -18.59 -12.30 -33.51
CA SER A 300 -18.63 -12.34 -34.98
C SER A 300 -17.51 -11.53 -35.67
N LEU A 301 -16.43 -12.23 -36.02
CA LEU A 301 -15.79 -12.32 -37.34
C LEU A 301 -14.71 -13.42 -37.29
#